data_AF-A0A5J4Q8T8-F1
#
_entry.id   AF-A0A5J4Q8T8-F1
#
_cell.length_a   1.000
_cell.length_b   1.000
_cell.length_c   1.000
_cell.angle_alpha   90.00
_cell.angle_beta   90.00
_cell.angle_gamma   90.00
#
_symmetry.space_group_name_H-M   'P 1'
#
loop_
_entity.id
_entity.type
_entity.pdbx_description
1 polymer ?
#
loop_
_entity_poly.entity_id
_entity_poly.type
_entity_poly.pdbx_seq_one_letter_code
_entity_poly.pdbx_strand_id
1 'polypeptide(L)'
;MSLEAKSKELKNLVSAYPTDWFLGNLCQLMSLIANGTARDQLGKLSSPLRQLYFLAGLHITSSPQEVKTQYTEEEWDKFIEVLNDIENEYSKLFFPESDEKIDKEWEKVRSVAMPSFLSYFNQGPLNYEEQTINWIKDLFSQLDSTIQKETGLTTNDFLAFYDNLDSLIQRNFESHSLGTVPLRKDWDKYTNLKMAIPEEVPEEIRNIGKKKEALYISVADHGIMNRFYADELVSDNLTIDQVNKILSLLSCKREETDYLYYTSTKPGNPLYEKPIISMDNGMYQVFEIKQVIYATENLLESICSKEEKAKTAYINKKGKLLETKIVELFKIFLKDCEVYAGYYVDGCEQDILILWKEYAFIIEAKGYKLREPLRDPDKAFVRIKDDFKDCIEYAYTQTRRVEEKFVNQEPLKICDKDGNLIKEIDTKKYENNDFSIIVNLKSFGQIQNDLSTLLKVDKEYSSYPWTVKLDDLETFLW
;
A
#
# COMPACT_ATOMS: atom_id res chain seq x y z
N MET A 1 -7.00 17.26 -25.82
CA MET A 1 -6.43 18.15 -24.79
C MET A 1 -5.25 17.46 -24.13
N SER A 2 -4.21 18.19 -23.72
CA SER A 2 -3.07 17.59 -22.99
C SER A 2 -3.51 17.03 -21.64
N LEU A 3 -2.73 16.08 -21.10
CA LEU A 3 -2.95 15.51 -19.77
C LEU A 3 -3.12 16.59 -18.68
N GLU A 4 -2.30 17.64 -18.75
CA GLU A 4 -2.36 18.78 -17.84
C GLU A 4 -3.70 19.54 -17.92
N ALA A 5 -4.17 19.84 -19.14
CA ALA A 5 -5.41 20.57 -19.34
C ALA A 5 -6.62 19.79 -18.80
N LYS A 6 -6.68 18.48 -19.08
CA LYS A 6 -7.72 17.58 -18.55
C LYS A 6 -7.69 17.51 -17.02
N SER A 7 -6.50 17.43 -16.43
CA SER A 7 -6.34 17.38 -14.98
C SER A 7 -6.76 18.68 -14.29
N LYS A 8 -6.45 19.85 -14.90
CA LYS A 8 -6.92 21.15 -14.42
C LYS A 8 -8.43 21.32 -14.56
N GLU A 9 -9.01 20.87 -15.67
CA GLU A 9 -10.47 20.82 -15.84
C GLU A 9 -11.12 20.02 -14.70
N LEU A 10 -10.63 18.81 -14.46
CA LEU A 10 -11.17 17.95 -13.41
C LEU A 10 -11.00 18.56 -12.01
N LYS A 11 -9.84 19.15 -11.72
CA LYS A 11 -9.55 19.84 -10.45
C LYS A 11 -10.51 21.00 -10.20
N ASN A 12 -10.81 21.78 -11.24
CA ASN A 12 -11.78 22.86 -11.16
C ASN A 12 -13.19 22.32 -10.92
N LEU A 13 -13.59 21.25 -11.60
CA LEU A 13 -14.91 20.64 -11.42
C LEU A 13 -15.13 20.14 -9.98
N VAL A 14 -14.17 19.40 -9.43
CA VAL A 14 -14.29 18.87 -8.05
C VAL A 14 -14.19 19.95 -6.98
N SER A 15 -13.73 21.16 -7.32
CA SER A 15 -13.60 22.27 -6.37
C SER A 15 -14.95 22.82 -5.87
N ALA A 16 -16.02 22.54 -6.61
CA ALA A 16 -17.36 23.08 -6.36
C ALA A 16 -18.11 22.42 -5.19
N TYR A 17 -17.62 21.29 -4.66
CA TYR A 17 -18.32 20.49 -3.65
C TYR A 17 -17.74 20.67 -2.24
N PRO A 18 -18.52 20.41 -1.18
CA PRO A 18 -18.05 20.42 0.20
C PRO A 18 -17.19 19.19 0.47
N THR A 19 -16.12 19.36 1.25
CA THR A 19 -15.14 18.28 1.48
C THR A 19 -15.69 17.10 2.25
N ASP A 20 -16.49 17.36 3.27
CA ASP A 20 -17.11 16.36 4.13
C ASP A 20 -18.00 15.41 3.31
N TRP A 21 -18.84 15.95 2.44
CA TRP A 21 -19.74 15.20 1.57
C TRP A 21 -18.99 14.51 0.42
N PHE A 22 -18.15 15.24 -0.34
CA PHE A 22 -17.51 14.71 -1.54
C PHE A 22 -16.58 13.53 -1.20
N LEU A 23 -15.72 13.68 -0.20
CA LEU A 23 -14.84 12.58 0.24
C LEU A 23 -15.64 11.45 0.90
N GLY A 24 -16.74 11.77 1.58
CA GLY A 24 -17.64 10.76 2.15
C GLY A 24 -18.27 9.88 1.08
N ASN A 25 -18.72 10.49 -0.01
CA ASN A 25 -19.26 9.76 -1.16
C ASN A 25 -18.18 8.91 -1.85
N LEU A 26 -16.99 9.47 -2.11
CA LEU A 26 -15.90 8.69 -2.72
C LEU A 26 -15.49 7.51 -1.83
N CYS A 27 -15.43 7.68 -0.51
CA CYS A 27 -15.18 6.58 0.43
C CYS A 27 -16.24 5.48 0.33
N GLN A 28 -17.52 5.84 0.25
CA GLN A 28 -18.59 4.88 0.03
C GLN A 28 -18.39 4.12 -1.28
N LEU A 29 -18.13 4.83 -2.39
CA LEU A 29 -17.90 4.19 -3.68
C LEU A 29 -16.73 3.20 -3.63
N MET A 30 -15.65 3.53 -2.93
CA MET A 30 -14.53 2.60 -2.73
C MET A 30 -14.96 1.33 -1.98
N SER A 31 -15.78 1.45 -0.93
CA SER A 31 -16.28 0.28 -0.18
C SER A 31 -17.17 -0.66 -1.02
N LEU A 32 -17.79 -0.13 -2.08
CA LEU A 32 -18.69 -0.86 -2.97
C LEU A 32 -17.98 -1.60 -4.11
N ILE A 33 -16.67 -1.36 -4.32
CA ILE A 33 -15.87 -2.00 -5.38
C ILE A 33 -15.85 -3.53 -5.21
N ALA A 34 -15.51 -4.01 -4.01
CA ALA A 34 -15.31 -5.44 -3.74
C ALA A 34 -16.59 -6.26 -3.92
N ASN A 35 -17.75 -5.68 -3.61
CA ASN A 35 -19.06 -6.34 -3.71
C ASN A 35 -19.69 -6.25 -5.10
N GLY A 36 -19.06 -5.54 -6.05
CA GLY A 36 -19.55 -5.38 -7.41
C GLY A 36 -20.88 -4.62 -7.53
N THR A 37 -21.18 -3.79 -6.51
CA THR A 37 -22.35 -2.91 -6.40
C THR A 37 -22.09 -1.53 -7.02
N ALA A 38 -23.10 -0.64 -7.08
CA ALA A 38 -23.00 0.69 -7.72
C ALA A 38 -22.40 0.65 -9.15
N ARG A 39 -22.80 -0.33 -9.96
CA ARG A 39 -22.25 -0.57 -11.30
C ARG A 39 -22.51 0.58 -12.27
N ASP A 40 -23.59 1.32 -12.06
CA ASP A 40 -23.94 2.54 -12.77
C ASP A 40 -22.87 3.63 -12.61
N GLN A 41 -22.26 3.73 -11.42
CA GLN A 41 -21.19 4.70 -11.13
C GLN A 41 -19.79 4.11 -11.35
N LEU A 42 -19.51 2.94 -10.79
CA LEU A 42 -18.19 2.31 -10.78
C LEU A 42 -17.88 1.55 -12.08
N GLY A 43 -18.90 1.00 -12.75
CA GLY A 43 -18.70 0.14 -13.92
C GLY A 43 -18.22 0.87 -15.17
N LYS A 44 -18.28 2.21 -15.18
CA LYS A 44 -17.79 3.05 -16.28
C LYS A 44 -16.34 3.53 -16.07
N LEU A 45 -15.77 3.33 -14.88
CA LEU A 45 -14.39 3.69 -14.55
C LEU A 45 -13.42 2.59 -15.01
N SER A 46 -12.35 2.97 -15.70
CA SER A 46 -11.33 2.01 -16.17
C SER A 46 -10.45 1.47 -15.03
N SER A 47 -10.30 2.23 -13.94
CA SER A 47 -9.64 1.77 -12.73
C SER A 47 -10.23 2.47 -11.49
N PRO A 48 -11.34 1.94 -10.96
CA PRO A 48 -12.14 2.63 -9.96
C PRO A 48 -11.36 3.15 -8.76
N LEU A 49 -10.57 2.30 -8.07
CA LEU A 49 -9.85 2.70 -6.87
C LEU A 49 -8.86 3.85 -7.14
N ARG A 50 -8.02 3.74 -8.18
CA ARG A 50 -7.05 4.79 -8.55
C ARG A 50 -7.77 6.09 -8.92
N GLN A 51 -8.81 5.99 -9.76
CA GLN A 51 -9.52 7.17 -10.25
C GLN A 51 -10.25 7.90 -9.11
N LEU A 52 -10.84 7.18 -8.14
CA LEU A 52 -11.44 7.77 -6.95
C LEU A 52 -10.39 8.44 -6.04
N TYR A 53 -9.25 7.79 -5.81
CA TYR A 53 -8.13 8.41 -5.09
C TYR A 53 -7.62 9.68 -5.77
N PHE A 54 -7.49 9.65 -7.09
CA PHE A 54 -7.06 10.80 -7.87
C PHE A 54 -8.06 11.96 -7.77
N LEU A 55 -9.36 11.69 -7.88
CA LEU A 55 -10.42 12.70 -7.64
C LEU A 55 -10.31 13.29 -6.23
N ALA A 56 -10.17 12.46 -5.20
CA ALA A 56 -10.04 12.89 -3.82
C ALA A 56 -8.80 13.78 -3.62
N GLY A 57 -7.67 13.40 -4.25
CA GLY A 57 -6.45 14.18 -4.23
C GLY A 57 -6.57 15.53 -4.95
N LEU A 58 -7.21 15.57 -6.11
CA LEU A 58 -7.49 16.84 -6.80
C LEU A 58 -8.41 17.73 -5.96
N HIS A 59 -9.42 17.14 -5.32
CA HIS A 59 -10.35 17.86 -4.47
C HIS A 59 -9.68 18.48 -3.25
N ILE A 60 -8.93 17.69 -2.46
CA ILE A 60 -8.25 18.18 -1.25
C ILE A 60 -7.15 19.21 -1.59
N THR A 61 -6.64 19.17 -2.82
CA THR A 61 -5.62 20.12 -3.29
C THR A 61 -6.17 21.29 -4.10
N SER A 62 -7.49 21.47 -4.15
CA SER A 62 -8.17 22.55 -4.87
C SER A 62 -8.54 23.70 -3.95
N SER A 63 -8.58 24.93 -4.49
CA SER A 63 -9.15 26.08 -3.79
C SER A 63 -10.67 25.86 -3.63
N PRO A 64 -11.22 25.99 -2.42
CA PRO A 64 -12.64 25.74 -2.18
C PRO A 64 -13.50 26.80 -2.88
N GLN A 65 -14.40 26.34 -3.75
CA GLN A 65 -15.52 27.15 -4.26
C GLN A 65 -16.80 26.81 -3.49
N GLU A 66 -17.05 25.52 -3.24
CA GLU A 66 -18.13 24.99 -2.39
C GLU A 66 -19.53 25.56 -2.71
N VAL A 67 -19.78 25.81 -4.01
CA VAL A 67 -21.03 26.40 -4.51
C VAL A 67 -22.16 25.38 -4.68
N LYS A 68 -21.88 24.08 -4.54
CA LYS A 68 -22.85 22.98 -4.66
C LYS A 68 -22.85 22.13 -3.39
N THR A 69 -23.94 21.40 -3.17
CA THR A 69 -24.07 20.44 -2.07
C THR A 69 -23.77 19.00 -2.51
N GLN A 70 -24.21 18.63 -3.71
CA GLN A 70 -24.05 17.30 -4.31
C GLN A 70 -23.86 17.42 -5.82
N TYR A 71 -23.28 16.41 -6.46
CA TYR A 71 -23.23 16.32 -7.92
C TYR A 71 -24.44 15.57 -8.50
N THR A 72 -24.82 15.91 -9.72
CA THR A 72 -25.84 15.18 -10.50
C THR A 72 -25.23 13.98 -11.23
N GLU A 73 -26.08 13.12 -11.80
CA GLU A 73 -25.63 12.02 -12.67
C GLU A 73 -24.85 12.52 -13.89
N GLU A 74 -25.30 13.62 -14.52
CA GLU A 74 -24.60 14.23 -15.66
C GLU A 74 -23.21 14.74 -15.29
N GLU A 75 -23.06 15.29 -14.08
CA GLU A 75 -21.77 15.77 -13.57
C GLU A 75 -20.82 14.61 -13.24
N TRP A 76 -21.36 13.52 -12.67
CA TRP A 76 -20.60 12.30 -12.44
C TRP A 76 -20.13 11.67 -13.77
N ASP A 77 -21.00 11.61 -14.78
CA ASP A 77 -20.64 11.14 -16.12
C ASP A 77 -19.55 12.03 -16.74
N LYS A 78 -19.57 13.34 -16.48
CA LYS A 78 -18.50 14.23 -16.89
C LYS A 78 -17.17 13.93 -16.18
N PHE A 79 -17.19 13.59 -14.89
CA PHE A 79 -15.96 13.16 -14.19
C PHE A 79 -15.40 11.89 -14.82
N ILE A 80 -16.25 10.90 -15.10
CA ILE A 80 -15.85 9.64 -15.72
C ILE A 80 -15.23 9.88 -17.10
N GLU A 81 -15.86 10.70 -17.93
CA GLU A 81 -15.35 11.05 -19.27
C GLU A 81 -13.91 11.56 -19.15
N VAL A 82 -13.70 12.61 -18.34
CA VAL A 82 -12.38 13.24 -18.18
C VAL A 82 -11.37 12.29 -17.54
N LEU A 83 -11.77 11.49 -16.56
CA LEU A 83 -10.92 10.50 -15.91
C LEU A 83 -10.45 9.41 -16.88
N ASN A 84 -11.34 8.85 -17.68
CA ASN A 84 -10.98 7.84 -18.68
C ASN A 84 -10.12 8.45 -19.79
N ASP A 85 -10.39 9.70 -20.16
CA ASP A 85 -9.57 10.46 -21.07
C ASP A 85 -8.14 10.69 -20.57
N ILE A 86 -7.97 10.87 -19.25
CA ILE A 86 -6.66 10.97 -18.59
C ILE A 86 -5.93 9.62 -18.64
N GLU A 87 -6.61 8.52 -18.34
CA GLU A 87 -6.04 7.16 -18.42
C GLU A 87 -5.58 6.79 -19.84
N ASN A 88 -6.36 7.19 -20.84
CA ASN A 88 -5.99 7.03 -22.24
C ASN A 88 -4.71 7.80 -22.59
N GLU A 89 -4.49 9.00 -22.05
CA GLU A 89 -3.23 9.73 -22.27
C GLU A 89 -2.02 9.01 -21.65
N TYR A 90 -2.16 8.38 -20.48
CA TYR A 90 -1.07 7.60 -19.90
C TYR A 90 -0.76 6.34 -20.71
N SER A 91 -1.79 5.69 -21.26
CA SER A 91 -1.60 4.51 -22.09
C SER A 91 -0.80 4.82 -23.36
N LYS A 92 -1.02 6.00 -23.96
CA LYS A 92 -0.26 6.45 -25.15
C LYS A 92 1.25 6.52 -24.94
N LEU A 93 1.73 6.66 -23.70
CA LEU A 93 3.17 6.66 -23.38
C LEU A 93 3.89 5.36 -23.78
N PHE A 94 3.14 4.27 -23.95
CA PHE A 94 3.68 2.94 -24.23
C PHE A 94 3.36 2.43 -25.65
N PHE A 95 2.62 3.22 -26.45
CA PHE A 95 2.29 2.88 -27.82
C PHE A 95 3.19 3.63 -28.81
N PRO A 96 3.45 3.07 -30.00
CA PRO A 96 4.32 3.71 -30.97
C PRO A 96 3.71 5.01 -31.50
N GLU A 97 4.55 6.00 -31.73
CA GLU A 97 4.17 7.16 -32.54
C GLU A 97 4.09 6.78 -34.03
N SER A 98 3.35 7.55 -34.84
CA SER A 98 3.01 7.22 -36.23
C SER A 98 4.21 6.85 -37.13
N ASP A 99 5.39 7.40 -36.83
CA ASP A 99 6.62 7.22 -37.61
C ASP A 99 7.73 6.50 -36.80
N GLU A 100 7.42 5.97 -35.62
CA GLU A 100 8.39 5.31 -34.76
C GLU A 100 8.74 3.91 -35.26
N LYS A 101 10.03 3.62 -35.39
CA LYS A 101 10.50 2.30 -35.79
C LYS A 101 10.36 1.31 -34.64
N ILE A 102 9.52 0.30 -34.83
CA ILE A 102 9.34 -0.80 -33.88
C ILE A 102 10.38 -1.89 -34.19
N ASP A 103 11.41 -2.00 -33.36
CA ASP A 103 12.37 -3.11 -33.40
C ASP A 103 12.40 -3.89 -32.07
N LYS A 104 13.25 -4.92 -31.98
CA LYS A 104 13.32 -5.79 -30.80
C LYS A 104 13.71 -5.04 -29.53
N GLU A 105 14.51 -3.99 -29.64
CA GLU A 105 14.89 -3.20 -28.45
C GLU A 105 13.72 -2.33 -28.01
N TRP A 106 13.00 -1.73 -28.97
CA TRP A 106 11.76 -1.01 -28.68
C TRP A 106 10.74 -1.90 -27.94
N GLU A 107 10.49 -3.11 -28.45
CA GLU A 107 9.57 -4.09 -27.83
C GLU A 107 10.00 -4.44 -26.40
N LYS A 108 11.29 -4.70 -26.20
CA LYS A 108 11.86 -5.04 -24.90
C LYS A 108 11.73 -3.90 -23.88
N VAL A 109 11.98 -2.66 -24.30
CA VAL A 109 11.85 -1.50 -23.42
C VAL A 109 10.41 -1.38 -22.93
N ARG A 110 9.42 -1.48 -23.84
CA ARG A 110 8.01 -1.33 -23.48
C ARG A 110 7.46 -2.54 -22.71
N SER A 111 7.94 -3.76 -22.98
CA SER A 111 7.55 -4.97 -22.23
C SER A 111 7.97 -4.94 -20.75
N VAL A 112 8.97 -4.11 -20.40
CA VAL A 112 9.43 -3.89 -19.03
C VAL A 112 8.80 -2.64 -18.42
N ALA A 113 8.83 -1.52 -19.16
CA ALA A 113 8.39 -0.23 -18.65
C ALA A 113 6.89 -0.19 -18.39
N MET A 114 6.06 -0.70 -19.32
CA MET A 114 4.61 -0.64 -19.21
C MET A 114 4.08 -1.45 -18.02
N PRO A 115 4.43 -2.75 -17.85
CA PRO A 115 3.93 -3.50 -16.69
C PRO A 115 4.44 -2.96 -15.36
N SER A 116 5.67 -2.45 -15.31
CA SER A 116 6.21 -1.82 -14.08
C SER A 116 5.42 -0.56 -13.71
N PHE A 117 5.14 0.29 -14.69
CA PHE A 117 4.34 1.49 -14.51
C PHE A 117 2.92 1.14 -14.02
N LEU A 118 2.26 0.21 -14.70
CA LEU A 118 0.91 -0.21 -14.34
C LEU A 118 0.89 -0.89 -12.96
N SER A 119 1.86 -1.74 -12.65
CA SER A 119 1.94 -2.38 -11.33
C SER A 119 2.14 -1.34 -10.22
N TYR A 120 3.02 -0.35 -10.44
CA TYR A 120 3.31 0.66 -9.42
C TYR A 120 2.16 1.63 -9.18
N PHE A 121 1.52 2.15 -10.24
CA PHE A 121 0.49 3.19 -10.11
C PHE A 121 -0.95 2.65 -10.07
N ASN A 122 -1.18 1.42 -10.55
CA ASN A 122 -2.54 0.89 -10.69
C ASN A 122 -2.85 -0.24 -9.70
N GLN A 123 -1.86 -0.82 -9.04
CA GLN A 123 -2.07 -1.82 -7.99
C GLN A 123 -1.91 -1.15 -6.63
N GLY A 124 -2.97 -1.21 -5.82
CA GLY A 124 -2.86 -0.89 -4.39
C GLY A 124 -2.08 -1.96 -3.64
N PRO A 125 -1.82 -1.77 -2.34
CA PRO A 125 -1.24 -2.79 -1.49
C PRO A 125 -2.06 -4.09 -1.54
N LEU A 126 -1.45 -5.19 -1.98
CA LEU A 126 -2.06 -6.52 -2.05
C LEU A 126 -1.57 -7.36 -0.87
N ASN A 127 -1.95 -6.96 0.34
CA ASN A 127 -1.61 -7.67 1.55
C ASN A 127 -2.75 -7.59 2.55
N TYR A 128 -2.81 -8.57 3.44
CA TYR A 128 -3.71 -8.52 4.59
C TYR A 128 -3.24 -7.41 5.54
N GLU A 129 -4.21 -6.84 6.23
CA GLU A 129 -4.00 -5.71 7.14
C GLU A 129 -3.12 -6.10 8.32
N GLU A 130 -3.31 -7.32 8.81
CA GLU A 130 -2.54 -7.95 9.88
C GLU A 130 -1.06 -8.06 9.51
N GLN A 131 -0.72 -8.25 8.23
CA GLN A 131 0.66 -8.31 7.76
C GLN A 131 1.35 -6.94 7.97
N THR A 132 0.67 -5.84 7.61
CA THR A 132 1.19 -4.48 7.85
C THR A 132 1.30 -4.19 9.35
N ILE A 133 0.27 -4.52 10.13
CA ILE A 133 0.25 -4.28 11.58
C ILE A 133 1.40 -5.02 12.28
N ASN A 134 1.56 -6.31 11.98
CA ASN A 134 2.62 -7.14 12.54
C ASN A 134 4.00 -6.62 12.12
N TRP A 135 4.15 -6.23 10.85
CA TRP A 135 5.38 -5.63 10.35
C TRP A 135 5.75 -4.35 11.11
N ILE A 136 4.78 -3.43 11.27
CA ILE A 136 4.99 -2.18 12.02
C ILE A 136 5.40 -2.48 13.46
N LYS A 137 4.63 -3.35 14.13
CA LYS A 137 4.86 -3.72 15.52
C LYS A 137 6.26 -4.32 15.73
N ASP A 138 6.62 -5.31 14.93
CA ASP A 138 7.87 -6.07 15.11
C ASP A 138 9.10 -5.22 14.76
N LEU A 139 8.99 -4.34 13.76
CA LEU A 139 10.09 -3.49 13.31
C LEU A 139 10.27 -2.26 14.19
N PHE A 140 9.23 -1.43 14.29
CA PHE A 140 9.35 -0.08 14.83
C PHE A 140 9.36 -0.03 16.36
N SER A 141 8.80 -1.03 17.06
CA SER A 141 8.93 -1.12 18.52
C SER A 141 10.40 -1.22 18.96
N GLN A 142 11.27 -1.81 18.13
CA GLN A 142 12.72 -1.87 18.38
C GLN A 142 13.43 -0.53 18.15
N LEU A 143 12.73 0.44 17.57
CA LEU A 143 13.20 1.79 17.21
C LEU A 143 12.46 2.88 18.00
N ASP A 144 11.67 2.50 19.00
CA ASP A 144 10.85 3.43 19.81
C ASP A 144 11.66 4.56 20.42
N SER A 145 12.92 4.33 20.80
CA SER A 145 13.78 5.41 21.31
C SER A 145 13.96 6.56 20.30
N THR A 146 14.05 6.26 19.00
CA THR A 146 14.13 7.26 17.93
C THR A 146 12.77 7.92 17.70
N ILE A 147 11.70 7.12 17.68
CA ILE A 147 10.34 7.59 17.44
C ILE A 147 9.91 8.54 18.57
N GLN A 148 10.08 8.13 19.82
CA GLN A 148 9.77 8.93 21.02
C GLN A 148 10.56 10.24 21.06
N LYS A 149 11.84 10.23 20.66
CA LYS A 149 12.66 11.45 20.60
C LYS A 149 12.06 12.47 19.63
N GLU A 150 11.56 12.02 18.48
CA GLU A 150 11.07 12.89 17.41
C GLU A 150 9.62 13.36 17.63
N THR A 151 8.76 12.47 18.14
CA THR A 151 7.30 12.72 18.20
C THR A 151 6.76 12.78 19.63
N GLY A 152 7.51 12.26 20.61
CA GLY A 152 7.00 12.01 21.95
C GLY A 152 5.95 10.90 21.99
N LEU A 153 5.94 9.99 21.01
CA LEU A 153 5.03 8.85 20.88
C LEU A 153 5.82 7.54 20.72
N THR A 154 5.17 6.43 21.00
CA THR A 154 5.69 5.07 20.76
C THR A 154 5.01 4.41 19.57
N THR A 155 5.58 3.32 19.04
CA THR A 155 4.92 2.48 18.03
C THR A 155 3.55 2.00 18.50
N ASN A 156 3.42 1.61 19.77
CA ASN A 156 2.14 1.18 20.35
C ASN A 156 1.10 2.30 20.38
N ASP A 157 1.50 3.57 20.52
CA ASP A 157 0.55 4.69 20.49
C ASP A 157 -0.11 4.82 19.11
N PHE A 158 0.67 4.64 18.03
CA PHE A 158 0.15 4.65 16.66
C PHE A 158 -0.77 3.45 16.37
N LEU A 159 -0.40 2.26 16.85
CA LEU A 159 -1.24 1.07 16.69
C LEU A 159 -2.54 1.19 17.50
N ALA A 160 -2.48 1.65 18.73
CA ALA A 160 -3.67 1.90 19.55
C ALA A 160 -4.60 2.95 18.92
N PHE A 161 -4.03 4.00 18.32
CA PHE A 161 -4.81 4.99 17.56
C PHE A 161 -5.54 4.34 16.38
N TYR A 162 -4.84 3.51 15.61
CA TYR A 162 -5.42 2.79 14.48
C TYR A 162 -6.57 1.89 14.93
N ASP A 163 -6.34 1.03 15.93
CA ASP A 163 -7.34 0.09 16.45
C ASP A 163 -8.57 0.82 17.00
N ASN A 164 -8.38 1.93 17.73
CA ASN A 164 -9.47 2.74 18.27
C ASN A 164 -10.29 3.38 17.14
N LEU A 165 -9.63 3.89 16.10
CA LEU A 165 -10.28 4.51 14.95
C LEU A 165 -11.05 3.46 14.13
N ASP A 166 -10.43 2.34 13.78
CA ASP A 166 -11.09 1.25 13.05
C ASP A 166 -12.30 0.72 13.80
N SER A 167 -12.16 0.47 15.11
CA SER A 167 -13.26 0.07 15.98
C SER A 167 -14.39 1.12 16.05
N LEU A 168 -14.07 2.41 15.96
CA LEU A 168 -15.08 3.47 15.90
C LEU A 168 -15.83 3.43 14.56
N ILE A 169 -15.11 3.34 13.44
CA ILE A 169 -15.71 3.29 12.11
C ILE A 169 -16.58 2.04 11.95
N GLN A 170 -16.11 0.89 12.43
CA GLN A 170 -16.86 -0.36 12.41
C GLN A 170 -18.17 -0.26 13.21
N ARG A 171 -18.13 0.29 14.44
CA ARG A 171 -19.35 0.51 15.24
C ARG A 171 -20.33 1.47 14.55
N ASN A 172 -19.81 2.54 13.95
CA ASN A 172 -20.60 3.48 13.16
C ASN A 172 -21.28 2.76 11.98
N PHE A 173 -20.57 1.89 11.27
CA PHE A 173 -21.13 1.10 10.17
C PHE A 173 -22.19 0.08 10.62
N GLU A 174 -21.94 -0.66 11.72
CA GLU A 174 -22.85 -1.69 12.25
C GLU A 174 -24.17 -1.11 12.78
N SER A 175 -24.08 0.00 13.52
CA SER A 175 -25.25 0.70 14.07
C SER A 175 -26.23 1.11 12.95
N HIS A 176 -25.70 1.42 11.77
CA HIS A 176 -26.48 1.75 10.58
C HIS A 176 -27.08 0.54 9.87
N SER A 177 -26.28 -0.52 9.68
CA SER A 177 -26.68 -1.70 8.91
C SER A 177 -27.82 -2.50 9.57
N LEU A 178 -27.92 -2.45 10.90
CA LEU A 178 -28.90 -3.23 11.67
C LEU A 178 -30.18 -2.45 12.02
N GLY A 179 -30.28 -1.17 11.63
CA GLY A 179 -31.52 -0.38 11.58
C GLY A 179 -32.29 -0.18 12.90
N THR A 180 -31.70 -0.53 14.04
CA THR A 180 -32.37 -0.56 15.35
C THR A 180 -31.77 0.39 16.39
N VAL A 181 -30.61 0.99 16.10
CA VAL A 181 -29.85 1.87 17.00
C VAL A 181 -29.36 3.10 16.21
N PRO A 182 -29.41 4.32 16.76
CA PRO A 182 -28.81 5.49 16.10
C PRO A 182 -27.29 5.31 15.94
N LEU A 183 -26.71 5.87 14.86
CA LEU A 183 -25.26 5.89 14.55
C LEU A 183 -24.41 6.10 15.82
N ARG A 184 -24.82 7.12 16.56
CA ARG A 184 -24.36 7.52 17.89
C ARG A 184 -25.45 8.38 18.52
N LYS A 185 -25.43 8.50 19.85
CA LYS A 185 -26.47 9.23 20.58
C LYS A 185 -26.65 10.68 20.09
N ASP A 186 -25.56 11.32 19.69
CA ASP A 186 -25.50 12.72 19.23
C ASP A 186 -25.05 12.81 17.75
N TRP A 187 -25.58 11.93 16.88
CA TRP A 187 -25.16 11.82 15.47
C TRP A 187 -25.32 13.11 14.67
N ASP A 188 -26.26 13.96 15.07
CA ASP A 188 -26.60 15.22 14.40
C ASP A 188 -25.48 16.28 14.50
N LYS A 189 -24.52 16.11 15.41
CA LYS A 189 -23.32 16.96 15.52
C LYS A 189 -22.33 16.74 14.37
N TYR A 190 -22.44 15.62 13.67
CA TYR A 190 -21.46 15.19 12.67
C TYR A 190 -21.93 15.43 11.24
N THR A 191 -23.04 16.12 11.07
CA THR A 191 -23.55 16.52 9.75
C THR A 191 -24.11 17.94 9.81
N ASN A 192 -23.97 18.65 8.70
CA ASN A 192 -24.64 19.93 8.50
C ASN A 192 -26.03 19.75 7.86
N LEU A 193 -26.36 18.54 7.40
CA LEU A 193 -27.66 18.26 6.78
C LEU A 193 -28.77 18.24 7.84
N LYS A 194 -29.90 18.86 7.50
CA LYS A 194 -31.13 18.82 8.30
C LYS A 194 -32.24 18.22 7.45
N MET A 195 -32.93 17.23 8.00
CA MET A 195 -34.07 16.63 7.32
C MET A 195 -35.26 17.59 7.38
N ALA A 196 -35.71 18.06 6.22
CA ALA A 196 -36.96 18.81 6.12
C ALA A 196 -38.11 17.82 5.89
N ILE A 197 -39.07 17.80 6.81
CA ILE A 197 -40.34 17.06 6.61
C ILE A 197 -41.43 18.12 6.35
N PRO A 198 -41.99 18.21 5.12
CA PRO A 198 -43.05 19.17 4.84
C PRO A 198 -44.25 18.98 5.77
N GLU A 199 -44.88 20.08 6.23
CA GLU A 199 -46.01 20.04 7.15
C GLU A 199 -47.24 19.32 6.57
N GLU A 200 -47.34 19.28 5.24
CA GLU A 200 -48.38 18.64 4.45
C GLU A 200 -48.35 17.10 4.52
N VAL A 201 -47.23 16.52 4.97
CA VAL A 201 -47.04 15.07 5.08
C VAL A 201 -47.81 14.52 6.28
N PRO A 202 -48.58 13.42 6.16
CA PRO A 202 -49.33 12.82 7.27
C PRO A 202 -48.50 12.56 8.54
N GLU A 203 -49.13 12.72 9.71
CA GLU A 203 -48.50 12.56 11.04
C GLU A 203 -47.76 11.22 11.18
N GLU A 204 -48.31 10.12 10.66
CA GLU A 204 -47.65 8.81 10.73
C GLU A 204 -46.34 8.79 9.95
N ILE A 205 -46.30 9.41 8.77
CA ILE A 205 -45.11 9.50 7.93
C ILE A 205 -44.08 10.42 8.59
N ARG A 206 -44.51 11.54 9.20
CA ARG A 206 -43.59 12.41 9.98
C ARG A 206 -42.95 11.65 11.14
N ASN A 207 -43.72 10.82 11.84
CA ASN A 207 -43.22 10.00 12.94
C ASN A 207 -42.25 8.91 12.47
N ILE A 208 -42.48 8.30 11.31
CA ILE A 208 -41.53 7.38 10.68
C ILE A 208 -40.25 8.13 10.29
N GLY A 209 -40.39 9.31 9.68
CA GLY A 209 -39.29 10.22 9.34
C GLY A 209 -38.37 10.47 10.52
N LYS A 210 -38.93 10.98 11.62
CA LYS A 210 -38.20 11.26 12.86
C LYS A 210 -37.52 10.01 13.44
N LYS A 211 -38.20 8.85 13.42
CA LYS A 211 -37.62 7.59 13.92
C LYS A 211 -36.45 7.08 13.07
N LYS A 212 -36.41 7.43 11.77
CA LYS A 212 -35.40 6.98 10.81
C LYS A 212 -34.47 8.11 10.34
N GLU A 213 -34.46 9.25 11.03
CA GLU A 213 -33.74 10.44 10.59
C GLU A 213 -32.25 10.18 10.37
N ALA A 214 -31.58 9.54 11.33
CA ALA A 214 -30.16 9.17 11.23
C ALA A 214 -29.85 8.30 10.00
N LEU A 215 -30.78 7.41 9.63
CA LEU A 215 -30.65 6.55 8.43
C LEU A 215 -30.80 7.36 7.15
N TYR A 216 -31.75 8.29 7.09
CA TYR A 216 -31.94 9.11 5.88
C TYR A 216 -30.78 10.08 5.68
N ILE A 217 -30.27 10.67 6.77
CA ILE A 217 -29.08 11.53 6.71
C ILE A 217 -27.87 10.75 6.21
N SER A 218 -27.60 9.55 6.71
CA SER A 218 -26.42 8.80 6.25
C SER A 218 -26.49 8.37 4.78
N VAL A 219 -27.70 8.18 4.24
CA VAL A 219 -27.89 7.90 2.81
C VAL A 219 -27.62 9.14 1.96
N ALA A 220 -27.93 10.33 2.48
CA ALA A 220 -27.57 11.59 1.83
C ALA A 220 -26.09 11.97 2.04
N ASP A 221 -25.50 11.51 3.14
CA ASP A 221 -24.18 11.88 3.64
C ASP A 221 -23.47 10.66 4.23
N HIS A 222 -22.93 9.83 3.33
CA HIS A 222 -22.22 8.61 3.71
C HIS A 222 -20.95 8.88 4.53
N GLY A 223 -20.38 10.08 4.41
CA GLY A 223 -19.18 10.48 5.15
C GLY A 223 -19.39 10.49 6.66
N ILE A 224 -20.64 10.63 7.14
CA ILE A 224 -20.95 10.71 8.57
C ILE A 224 -20.39 9.53 9.39
N MET A 225 -20.28 8.33 8.79
CA MET A 225 -19.74 7.14 9.46
C MET A 225 -18.24 7.24 9.70
N ASN A 226 -17.54 8.03 8.87
CA ASN A 226 -16.10 8.21 8.88
C ASN A 226 -15.65 9.44 9.69
N ARG A 227 -16.60 10.13 10.34
CA ARG A 227 -16.34 11.36 11.10
C ARG A 227 -16.22 11.10 12.59
N PHE A 228 -15.28 11.78 13.23
CA PHE A 228 -15.01 11.63 14.66
C PHE A 228 -14.39 12.90 15.27
N TYR A 229 -14.48 13.01 16.59
CA TYR A 229 -13.68 13.94 17.40
C TYR A 229 -12.55 13.19 18.11
N ALA A 230 -11.48 13.91 18.44
CA ALA A 230 -10.28 13.31 19.03
C ALA A 230 -10.53 12.59 20.37
N ASP A 231 -11.47 13.07 21.18
CA ASP A 231 -11.84 12.44 22.46
C ASP A 231 -12.49 11.07 22.30
N GLU A 232 -13.10 10.77 21.15
CA GLU A 232 -13.67 9.46 20.84
C GLU A 232 -12.61 8.37 20.61
N LEU A 233 -11.35 8.77 20.40
CA LEU A 233 -10.22 7.86 20.22
C LEU A 233 -9.40 7.66 21.50
N VAL A 234 -9.77 8.29 22.61
CA VAL A 234 -9.09 8.10 23.90
C VAL A 234 -9.42 6.73 24.48
N SER A 235 -8.41 6.02 24.98
CA SER A 235 -8.58 4.74 25.67
C SER A 235 -7.60 4.62 26.85
N ASP A 236 -7.67 3.53 27.61
CA ASP A 236 -6.76 3.27 28.74
C ASP A 236 -5.28 3.30 28.33
N ASN A 237 -4.99 3.03 27.06
CA ASN A 237 -3.64 2.98 26.50
C ASN A 237 -3.30 4.19 25.61
N LEU A 238 -4.22 5.14 25.43
CA LEU A 238 -4.02 6.26 24.52
C LEU A 238 -4.68 7.54 25.06
N THR A 239 -3.84 8.49 25.49
CA THR A 239 -4.29 9.78 26.03
C THR A 239 -4.68 10.78 24.95
N ILE A 240 -5.49 11.77 25.29
CA ILE A 240 -5.90 12.84 24.37
C ILE A 240 -4.71 13.61 23.75
N ASP A 241 -3.65 13.82 24.53
CA ASP A 241 -2.43 14.49 24.04
C ASP A 241 -1.73 13.63 22.98
N GLN A 242 -1.70 12.30 23.16
CA GLN A 242 -1.15 11.38 22.18
C GLN A 242 -2.02 11.34 20.91
N VAL A 243 -3.34 11.26 21.06
CA VAL A 243 -4.28 11.33 19.92
C VAL A 243 -4.05 12.60 19.10
N ASN A 244 -3.99 13.77 19.75
CA ASN A 244 -3.78 15.04 19.05
C ASN A 244 -2.43 15.12 18.34
N LYS A 245 -1.36 14.58 18.94
CA LYS A 245 -0.06 14.47 18.27
C LYS A 245 -0.14 13.59 17.02
N ILE A 246 -0.78 12.43 17.10
CA ILE A 246 -0.94 11.52 15.95
C ILE A 246 -1.76 12.19 14.85
N LEU A 247 -2.87 12.84 15.20
CA LEU A 247 -3.68 13.60 14.24
C LEU A 247 -2.86 14.72 13.58
N SER A 248 -1.98 15.41 14.29
CA SER A 248 -1.11 16.43 13.69
C SER A 248 -0.14 15.88 12.65
N LEU A 249 0.24 14.60 12.76
CA LEU A 249 1.17 13.92 11.86
C LEU A 249 0.45 13.30 10.66
N LEU A 250 -0.74 12.72 10.87
CA LEU A 250 -1.48 11.92 9.89
C LEU A 250 -2.69 12.64 9.27
N SER A 251 -2.96 13.89 9.66
CA SER A 251 -4.03 14.68 9.06
C SER A 251 -3.55 15.77 8.12
N CYS A 252 -4.36 16.01 7.08
CA CYS A 252 -4.26 17.15 6.19
C CYS A 252 -5.57 17.95 6.21
N LYS A 253 -5.57 19.10 5.55
CA LYS A 253 -6.76 19.92 5.32
C LYS A 253 -6.84 20.25 3.84
N ARG A 254 -8.00 20.72 3.38
CA ARG A 254 -8.13 21.24 2.03
C ARG A 254 -7.27 22.48 1.85
N GLU A 255 -6.38 22.46 0.86
CA GLU A 255 -5.43 23.55 0.58
C GLU A 255 -5.01 23.52 -0.89
N GLU A 256 -4.96 24.68 -1.55
CA GLU A 256 -4.54 24.74 -2.95
C GLU A 256 -3.06 24.36 -3.12
N THR A 257 -2.78 23.39 -3.99
CA THR A 257 -1.41 22.99 -4.36
C THR A 257 -1.29 22.67 -5.86
N ASP A 258 -0.07 22.43 -6.34
CA ASP A 258 0.20 22.08 -7.73
C ASP A 258 -0.05 20.60 -8.09
N TYR A 259 -0.65 19.80 -7.19
CA TYR A 259 -0.98 18.40 -7.49
C TYR A 259 -1.98 18.29 -8.64
N LEU A 260 -1.56 17.63 -9.73
CA LEU A 260 -2.35 17.48 -10.96
C LEU A 260 -2.31 16.08 -11.55
N TYR A 261 -1.37 15.22 -11.17
CA TYR A 261 -1.17 13.94 -11.83
C TYR A 261 -1.21 12.82 -10.80
N TYR A 262 -1.94 11.73 -11.05
CA TYR A 262 -1.92 10.58 -10.14
C TYR A 262 -0.53 9.93 -10.00
N THR A 263 0.35 10.18 -10.98
CA THR A 263 1.76 9.74 -10.96
C THR A 263 2.70 10.76 -10.33
N SER A 264 2.20 11.87 -9.79
CA SER A 264 3.05 12.80 -9.04
C SER A 264 3.29 12.26 -7.64
N THR A 265 4.54 12.28 -7.19
CA THR A 265 4.92 11.97 -5.80
C THR A 265 5.47 13.17 -5.04
N LYS A 266 5.79 14.28 -5.74
CA LYS A 266 6.37 15.50 -5.15
C LYS A 266 5.88 16.79 -5.84
N PRO A 267 4.79 17.42 -5.36
CA PRO A 267 3.87 16.90 -4.33
C PRO A 267 3.04 15.75 -4.87
N GLY A 268 2.80 14.72 -4.05
CA GLY A 268 1.87 13.64 -4.36
C GLY A 268 0.47 13.90 -3.83
N ASN A 269 -0.41 12.89 -3.95
CA ASN A 269 -1.73 12.94 -3.33
C ASN A 269 -1.56 12.99 -1.80
N PRO A 270 -2.02 14.05 -1.10
CA PRO A 270 -1.86 14.17 0.34
C PRO A 270 -2.47 12.99 1.11
N LEU A 271 -3.52 12.36 0.57
CA LEU A 271 -4.24 11.29 1.24
C LEU A 271 -3.44 9.98 1.36
N TYR A 272 -2.35 9.80 0.61
CA TYR A 272 -1.47 8.64 0.81
C TYR A 272 -0.62 8.75 2.07
N GLU A 273 -0.20 9.96 2.45
CA GLU A 273 0.63 10.20 3.64
C GLU A 273 -0.20 10.68 4.83
N LYS A 274 -1.35 11.32 4.56
CA LYS A 274 -2.22 11.97 5.53
C LYS A 274 -3.69 11.67 5.23
N PRO A 275 -4.14 10.41 5.44
CA PRO A 275 -5.48 9.95 5.05
C PRO A 275 -6.62 10.51 5.90
N ILE A 276 -6.31 11.28 6.95
CA ILE A 276 -7.30 11.91 7.81
C ILE A 276 -7.45 13.38 7.41
N ILE A 277 -8.68 13.84 7.27
CA ILE A 277 -8.99 15.22 6.93
C ILE A 277 -9.40 15.94 8.20
N SER A 278 -8.66 16.98 8.57
CA SER A 278 -9.09 17.95 9.57
C SER A 278 -10.17 18.84 8.96
N MET A 279 -11.33 18.87 9.61
CA MET A 279 -12.45 19.73 9.27
C MET A 279 -12.60 20.84 10.32
N ASP A 280 -13.61 21.69 10.13
CA ASP A 280 -13.93 22.75 11.08
C ASP A 280 -14.40 22.19 12.44
N ASN A 281 -14.34 23.04 13.47
CA ASN A 281 -14.80 22.74 14.84
C ASN A 281 -14.10 21.54 15.51
N GLY A 282 -12.89 21.18 15.06
CA GLY A 282 -12.11 20.08 15.64
C GLY A 282 -12.60 18.69 15.26
N MET A 283 -13.46 18.59 14.24
CA MET A 283 -13.92 17.31 13.70
C MET A 283 -12.93 16.79 12.66
N TYR A 284 -12.81 15.47 12.55
CA TYR A 284 -11.97 14.79 11.57
C TYR A 284 -12.79 13.83 10.73
N GLN A 285 -12.36 13.56 9.49
CA GLN A 285 -12.93 12.54 8.61
C GLN A 285 -11.82 11.66 8.05
N VAL A 286 -11.90 10.35 8.25
CA VAL A 286 -10.96 9.41 7.60
C VAL A 286 -11.42 9.12 6.16
N PHE A 287 -10.51 9.20 5.19
CA PHE A 287 -10.83 8.91 3.79
C PHE A 287 -10.87 7.41 3.49
N GLU A 288 -9.86 6.67 3.96
CA GLU A 288 -9.81 5.22 3.95
C GLU A 288 -9.09 4.75 5.22
N ILE A 289 -9.75 3.92 6.02
CA ILE A 289 -9.18 3.45 7.29
C ILE A 289 -7.87 2.69 7.06
N LYS A 290 -7.84 1.75 6.10
CA LYS A 290 -6.64 0.97 5.77
C LYS A 290 -5.47 1.81 5.31
N GLN A 291 -5.70 2.99 4.72
CA GLN A 291 -4.61 3.89 4.35
C GLN A 291 -3.91 4.48 5.59
N VAL A 292 -4.57 4.55 6.75
CA VAL A 292 -3.99 5.05 8.01
C VAL A 292 -2.82 4.19 8.46
N ILE A 293 -2.92 2.85 8.34
CA ILE A 293 -1.82 1.97 8.76
C ILE A 293 -0.62 2.07 7.80
N TYR A 294 -0.86 2.19 6.49
CA TYR A 294 0.21 2.43 5.51
C TYR A 294 0.86 3.81 5.68
N ALA A 295 0.07 4.85 5.95
CA ALA A 295 0.58 6.18 6.25
C ALA A 295 1.43 6.17 7.53
N THR A 296 1.03 5.38 8.53
CA THR A 296 1.81 5.14 9.76
C THR A 296 3.14 4.47 9.45
N GLU A 297 3.16 3.39 8.67
CA GLU A 297 4.41 2.72 8.25
C GLU A 297 5.37 3.71 7.58
N ASN A 298 4.87 4.47 6.60
CA ASN A 298 5.66 5.44 5.85
C ASN A 298 6.20 6.57 6.75
N LEU A 299 5.38 7.07 7.69
CA LEU A 299 5.78 8.06 8.67
C LEU A 299 6.91 7.55 9.57
N LEU A 300 6.77 6.34 10.11
CA LEU A 300 7.75 5.74 11.00
C LEU A 300 9.06 5.42 10.25
N GLU A 301 8.98 4.92 9.01
CA GLU A 301 10.15 4.74 8.14
C GLU A 301 10.86 6.08 7.89
N SER A 302 10.10 7.13 7.58
CA SER A 302 10.64 8.48 7.37
C SER A 302 11.38 8.98 8.61
N ILE A 303 10.77 8.89 9.79
CA ILE A 303 11.37 9.28 11.08
C ILE A 303 12.66 8.50 11.33
N CYS A 304 12.61 7.17 11.19
CA CYS A 304 13.77 6.31 11.44
C CYS A 304 14.87 6.45 10.39
N SER A 305 14.59 7.10 9.26
CA SER A 305 15.55 7.33 8.16
C SER A 305 16.12 8.75 8.12
N LYS A 306 15.71 9.66 9.03
CA LYS A 306 16.17 11.06 9.05
C LYS A 306 17.65 11.22 9.40
N GLU A 307 18.09 10.58 10.48
CA GLU A 307 19.47 10.64 10.97
C GLU A 307 20.26 9.39 10.52
N GLU A 308 21.51 9.54 10.07
CA GLU A 308 22.29 8.42 9.51
C GLU A 308 22.41 7.23 10.47
N LYS A 309 22.65 7.48 11.76
CA LYS A 309 22.74 6.42 12.77
C LYS A 309 21.41 5.67 12.93
N ALA A 310 20.29 6.40 12.96
CA ALA A 310 18.96 5.80 13.06
C ALA A 310 18.64 5.01 11.79
N LYS A 311 18.99 5.54 10.62
CA LYS A 311 18.83 4.90 9.32
C LYS A 311 19.60 3.60 9.22
N THR A 312 20.87 3.56 9.64
CA THR A 312 21.66 2.33 9.70
C THR A 312 20.99 1.29 10.61
N ALA A 313 20.53 1.72 11.80
CA ALA A 313 19.84 0.82 12.72
C ALA A 313 18.53 0.28 12.11
N TYR A 314 17.72 1.15 11.49
CA TYR A 314 16.49 0.77 10.79
C TYR A 314 16.75 -0.25 9.69
N ILE A 315 17.71 0.00 8.78
CA ILE A 315 18.06 -0.92 7.68
C ILE A 315 18.47 -2.28 8.23
N ASN A 316 19.35 -2.32 9.25
CA ASN A 316 19.81 -3.56 9.85
C ASN A 316 18.68 -4.34 10.53
N LYS A 317 17.79 -3.64 11.25
CA LYS A 317 16.64 -4.27 11.91
C LYS A 317 15.62 -4.79 10.91
N LYS A 318 15.39 -4.04 9.83
CA LYS A 318 14.50 -4.40 8.73
C LYS A 318 14.95 -5.68 8.01
N GLY A 319 16.24 -5.75 7.65
CA GLY A 319 16.83 -6.95 7.02
C GLY A 319 16.71 -8.18 7.92
N LYS A 320 17.13 -8.05 9.17
CA LYS A 320 17.03 -9.16 10.14
C LYS A 320 15.60 -9.62 10.40
N LEU A 321 14.64 -8.69 10.46
CA LEU A 321 13.23 -9.03 10.62
C LEU A 321 12.70 -9.81 9.42
N LEU A 322 13.04 -9.38 8.20
CA LEU A 322 12.69 -10.10 6.97
C LEU A 322 13.21 -11.53 7.00
N GLU A 323 14.50 -11.73 7.29
CA GLU A 323 15.10 -13.07 7.41
C GLU A 323 14.40 -13.91 8.49
N THR A 324 14.13 -13.30 9.65
CA THR A 324 13.46 -13.99 10.76
C THR A 324 12.06 -14.47 10.36
N LYS A 325 11.25 -13.60 9.74
CA LYS A 325 9.90 -13.96 9.27
C LYS A 325 9.94 -15.08 8.23
N ILE A 326 10.88 -15.04 7.29
CA ILE A 326 11.07 -16.13 6.31
C ILE A 326 11.34 -17.46 7.03
N VAL A 327 12.31 -17.49 7.95
CA VAL A 327 12.65 -18.70 8.70
C VAL A 327 11.46 -19.21 9.51
N GLU A 328 10.69 -18.33 10.15
CA GLU A 328 9.50 -18.70 10.93
C GLU A 328 8.43 -19.35 10.04
N LEU A 329 8.13 -18.76 8.87
CA LEU A 329 7.16 -19.32 7.91
C LEU A 329 7.55 -20.74 7.49
N PHE A 330 8.80 -20.94 7.07
CA PHE A 330 9.27 -22.26 6.66
C PHE A 330 9.31 -23.27 7.81
N LYS A 331 9.63 -22.85 9.04
CA LYS A 331 9.59 -23.75 10.22
C LYS A 331 8.18 -24.21 10.55
N ILE A 332 7.20 -23.32 10.45
CA ILE A 332 5.78 -23.65 10.64
C ILE A 332 5.35 -24.70 9.61
N PHE A 333 5.72 -24.50 8.35
CA PHE A 333 5.30 -25.34 7.24
C PHE A 333 6.01 -26.71 7.21
N LEU A 334 7.34 -26.74 7.28
CA LEU A 334 8.13 -27.94 7.02
C LEU A 334 8.24 -28.89 8.22
N LYS A 335 8.26 -28.38 9.46
CA LYS A 335 8.57 -29.13 10.70
C LYS A 335 9.91 -29.88 10.66
N ASP A 336 10.64 -29.88 11.77
CA ASP A 336 11.92 -30.62 11.92
C ASP A 336 12.98 -30.32 10.83
N CYS A 337 13.04 -29.09 10.32
CA CYS A 337 14.06 -28.66 9.37
C CYS A 337 15.33 -28.15 10.07
N GLU A 338 16.49 -28.31 9.41
CA GLU A 338 17.72 -27.63 9.82
C GLU A 338 17.79 -26.27 9.15
N VAL A 339 18.13 -25.22 9.90
CA VAL A 339 18.20 -23.85 9.39
C VAL A 339 19.56 -23.24 9.69
N TYR A 340 20.18 -22.67 8.67
CA TYR A 340 21.39 -21.85 8.75
C TYR A 340 21.03 -20.45 8.27
N ALA A 341 21.28 -19.43 9.09
CA ALA A 341 21.01 -18.03 8.76
C ALA A 341 22.28 -17.20 8.96
N GLY A 342 22.55 -16.23 8.06
CA GLY A 342 23.75 -15.41 8.07
C GLY A 342 25.04 -16.24 7.98
N TYR A 343 25.05 -17.21 7.06
CA TYR A 343 26.11 -18.21 6.94
C TYR A 343 27.06 -17.90 5.80
N TYR A 344 28.29 -18.42 5.85
CA TYR A 344 29.32 -18.09 4.86
C TYR A 344 29.68 -19.31 4.01
N VAL A 345 29.74 -19.11 2.69
CA VAL A 345 30.21 -20.08 1.69
C VAL A 345 31.26 -19.40 0.83
N ASP A 346 32.44 -20.02 0.73
CA ASP A 346 33.59 -19.48 -0.03
C ASP A 346 33.95 -18.02 0.33
N GLY A 347 33.79 -17.67 1.61
CA GLY A 347 34.08 -16.32 2.14
C GLY A 347 33.02 -15.26 1.84
N CYS A 348 31.88 -15.65 1.25
CA CYS A 348 30.76 -14.76 1.01
C CYS A 348 29.57 -15.12 1.91
N GLU A 349 28.93 -14.09 2.49
CA GLU A 349 27.71 -14.24 3.27
C GLU A 349 26.52 -14.64 2.38
N GLN A 350 25.63 -15.43 2.98
CA GLN A 350 24.39 -15.92 2.43
C GLN A 350 23.31 -15.79 3.50
N ASP A 351 22.09 -15.48 3.08
CA ASP A 351 21.04 -15.12 4.02
C ASP A 351 20.50 -16.36 4.74
N ILE A 352 19.89 -17.32 4.03
CA ILE A 352 19.21 -18.47 4.64
C ILE A 352 19.43 -19.76 3.82
N LEU A 353 19.72 -20.86 4.51
CA LEU A 353 19.65 -22.23 4.00
C LEU A 353 18.76 -23.07 4.90
N ILE A 354 17.77 -23.73 4.30
CA ILE A 354 16.90 -24.67 5.01
C ILE A 354 17.05 -26.05 4.39
N LEU A 355 17.40 -27.03 5.21
CA LEU A 355 17.48 -28.44 4.81
C LEU A 355 16.33 -29.20 5.44
N TRP A 356 15.56 -29.89 4.62
CA TRP A 356 14.40 -30.65 5.07
C TRP A 356 14.23 -31.92 4.26
N LYS A 357 14.44 -33.07 4.92
CA LYS A 357 14.45 -34.39 4.27
C LYS A 357 15.43 -34.38 3.09
N GLU A 358 14.96 -34.67 1.87
CA GLU A 358 15.70 -34.62 0.62
C GLU A 358 15.71 -33.23 -0.05
N TYR A 359 15.14 -32.18 0.56
CA TYR A 359 15.02 -30.85 -0.03
C TYR A 359 15.97 -29.82 0.58
N ALA A 360 16.56 -28.97 -0.27
CA ALA A 360 17.38 -27.84 0.14
C ALA A 360 16.78 -26.54 -0.41
N PHE A 361 16.46 -25.59 0.47
CA PHE A 361 15.96 -24.27 0.11
C PHE A 361 17.04 -23.23 0.35
N ILE A 362 17.53 -22.62 -0.73
CA ILE A 362 18.58 -21.60 -0.74
C ILE A 362 17.89 -20.26 -0.91
N ILE A 363 17.83 -19.46 0.15
CA ILE A 363 16.93 -18.31 0.20
C ILE A 363 17.73 -17.03 0.42
N GLU A 364 17.48 -16.03 -0.43
CA GLU A 364 18.02 -14.67 -0.30
C GLU A 364 16.89 -13.68 -0.01
N ALA A 365 17.08 -12.84 1.00
CA ALA A 365 16.11 -11.91 1.55
C ALA A 365 16.47 -10.48 1.12
N LYS A 366 15.62 -9.80 0.34
CA LYS A 366 15.89 -8.44 -0.17
C LYS A 366 14.89 -7.41 0.32
N GLY A 367 15.38 -6.53 1.19
CA GLY A 367 14.70 -5.32 1.65
C GLY A 367 14.92 -4.08 0.77
N TYR A 368 15.28 -4.27 -0.51
CA TYR A 368 15.66 -3.21 -1.43
C TYR A 368 14.53 -2.18 -1.64
N LYS A 369 14.89 -0.90 -1.74
CA LYS A 369 13.94 0.19 -2.00
C LYS A 369 13.87 0.47 -3.50
N LEU A 370 12.74 0.12 -4.12
CA LEU A 370 12.49 0.41 -5.52
C LEU A 370 12.31 1.92 -5.75
N ARG A 371 12.90 2.42 -6.85
CA ARG A 371 12.67 3.78 -7.29
C ARG A 371 11.38 3.83 -8.09
N GLU A 372 10.65 4.94 -7.94
CA GLU A 372 9.45 5.21 -8.70
C GLU A 372 9.71 5.12 -10.22
N PRO A 373 8.86 4.41 -10.98
CA PRO A 373 8.93 4.37 -12.44
C PRO A 373 8.76 5.75 -13.07
N LEU A 374 9.48 5.99 -14.15
CA LEU A 374 9.33 7.22 -14.93
C LEU A 374 8.23 7.06 -15.98
N ARG A 375 7.60 8.16 -16.38
CA ARG A 375 6.60 8.17 -17.48
C ARG A 375 7.22 7.90 -18.84
N ASP A 376 8.45 8.35 -19.04
CA ASP A 376 9.26 8.12 -20.25
C ASP A 376 9.75 6.67 -20.24
N PRO A 377 9.29 5.80 -21.16
CA PRO A 377 9.56 4.37 -21.10
C PRO A 377 11.04 4.03 -21.26
N ASP A 378 11.79 4.80 -22.06
CA ASP A 378 13.22 4.57 -22.29
C ASP A 378 14.03 4.88 -21.02
N LYS A 379 13.72 6.00 -20.34
CA LYS A 379 14.35 6.32 -19.05
C LYS A 379 13.88 5.39 -17.94
N ALA A 380 12.61 5.00 -17.95
CA ALA A 380 12.04 4.06 -16.98
C ALA A 380 12.76 2.71 -17.08
N PHE A 381 12.97 2.19 -18.28
CA PHE A 381 13.64 0.92 -18.51
C PHE A 381 15.05 0.89 -17.92
N VAL A 382 15.86 1.93 -18.13
CA VAL A 382 17.21 2.02 -17.54
C VAL A 382 17.14 1.93 -16.01
N ARG A 383 16.25 2.71 -15.40
CA ARG A 383 16.07 2.72 -13.94
C ARG A 383 15.59 1.37 -13.40
N ILE A 384 14.59 0.77 -14.03
CA ILE A 384 14.02 -0.52 -13.63
C ILE A 384 15.08 -1.62 -13.74
N LYS A 385 15.85 -1.61 -14.84
CA LYS A 385 16.94 -2.57 -15.06
C LYS A 385 18.04 -2.44 -14.00
N ASP A 386 18.41 -1.21 -13.63
CA ASP A 386 19.39 -0.98 -12.56
C ASP A 386 18.86 -1.49 -11.21
N ASP A 387 17.61 -1.17 -10.85
CA ASP A 387 16.99 -1.68 -9.61
C ASP A 387 16.88 -3.21 -9.62
N PHE A 388 16.51 -3.81 -10.76
CA PHE A 388 16.43 -5.26 -10.93
C PHE A 388 17.79 -5.92 -10.74
N LYS A 389 18.84 -5.31 -11.31
CA LYS A 389 20.21 -5.80 -11.19
C LYS A 389 20.69 -5.78 -9.74
N ASP A 390 20.48 -4.66 -9.06
CA ASP A 390 20.96 -4.46 -7.68
C ASP A 390 20.15 -5.28 -6.65
N CYS A 391 18.98 -5.77 -7.03
CA CYS A 391 18.12 -6.59 -6.19
C CYS A 391 18.10 -8.07 -6.62
N ILE A 392 17.37 -8.40 -7.69
CA ILE A 392 17.08 -9.78 -8.09
C ILE A 392 18.29 -10.45 -8.74
N GLU A 393 19.00 -9.78 -9.65
CA GLU A 393 20.17 -10.38 -10.32
C GLU A 393 21.31 -10.64 -9.32
N TYR A 394 21.52 -9.70 -8.39
CA TYR A 394 22.48 -9.89 -7.31
C TYR A 394 22.10 -11.03 -6.36
N ALA A 395 20.82 -11.09 -5.93
CA ALA A 395 20.32 -12.20 -5.12
C ALA A 395 20.47 -13.56 -5.81
N TYR A 396 20.17 -13.63 -7.10
CA TYR A 396 20.38 -14.83 -7.90
C TYR A 396 21.87 -15.24 -7.94
N THR A 397 22.79 -14.28 -8.05
CA THR A 397 24.23 -14.57 -8.00
C THR A 397 24.64 -15.18 -6.65
N GLN A 398 24.01 -14.73 -5.56
CA GLN A 398 24.25 -15.26 -4.21
C GLN A 398 23.71 -16.68 -4.05
N THR A 399 22.45 -16.94 -4.44
CA THR A 399 21.87 -18.30 -4.39
C THR A 399 22.65 -19.26 -5.27
N ARG A 400 23.04 -18.82 -6.48
CA ARG A 400 23.78 -19.64 -7.44
C ARG A 400 25.11 -20.16 -6.89
N ARG A 401 25.82 -19.36 -6.08
CA ARG A 401 27.08 -19.78 -5.42
C ARG A 401 26.87 -21.05 -4.57
N VAL A 402 25.70 -21.16 -3.95
CA VAL A 402 25.34 -22.32 -3.11
C VAL A 402 24.75 -23.43 -3.99
N GLU A 403 23.84 -23.10 -4.91
CA GLU A 403 23.19 -24.01 -5.86
C GLU A 403 24.22 -24.82 -6.65
N GLU A 404 25.30 -24.19 -7.13
CA GLU A 404 26.38 -24.85 -7.87
C GLU A 404 27.03 -26.00 -7.07
N LYS A 405 27.06 -25.94 -5.73
CA LYS A 405 27.55 -27.05 -4.90
C LYS A 405 26.57 -28.22 -4.89
N PHE A 406 25.27 -27.95 -4.90
CA PHE A 406 24.21 -28.96 -4.97
C PHE A 406 24.17 -29.63 -6.34
N VAL A 407 24.14 -28.83 -7.42
CA VAL A 407 24.12 -29.31 -8.81
C VAL A 407 25.36 -30.15 -9.13
N ASN A 408 26.55 -29.72 -8.71
CA ASN A 408 27.79 -30.45 -8.95
C ASN A 408 28.04 -31.59 -7.94
N GLN A 409 27.14 -31.78 -6.96
CA GLN A 409 27.26 -32.79 -5.91
C GLN A 409 28.58 -32.68 -5.11
N GLU A 410 29.05 -31.44 -4.92
CA GLU A 410 30.22 -31.12 -4.11
C GLU A 410 29.82 -30.91 -2.64
N PRO A 411 30.62 -31.36 -1.66
CA PRO A 411 30.35 -31.08 -0.26
C PRO A 411 30.26 -29.56 0.00
N LEU A 412 29.17 -29.11 0.61
CA LEU A 412 28.96 -27.71 0.96
C LEU A 412 29.53 -27.44 2.36
N LYS A 413 30.57 -26.61 2.43
CA LYS A 413 31.15 -26.15 3.71
C LYS A 413 30.50 -24.84 4.12
N ILE A 414 29.82 -24.88 5.26
CA ILE A 414 29.22 -23.71 5.88
C ILE A 414 30.13 -23.23 7.00
N CYS A 415 30.49 -21.95 6.95
CA CYS A 415 31.31 -21.28 7.96
C CYS A 415 30.57 -20.13 8.65
N ASP A 416 31.11 -19.70 9.79
CA ASP A 416 30.77 -18.40 10.37
C ASP A 416 31.52 -17.25 9.67
N LYS A 417 31.24 -16.01 10.07
CA LYS A 417 31.88 -14.80 9.55
C LYS A 417 33.41 -14.75 9.73
N ASP A 418 33.94 -15.52 10.68
CA ASP A 418 35.36 -15.58 11.01
C ASP A 418 36.06 -16.73 10.25
N GLY A 419 35.30 -17.48 9.44
CA GLY A 419 35.78 -18.60 8.63
C GLY A 419 35.83 -19.94 9.37
N ASN A 420 35.31 -20.03 10.59
CA ASN A 420 35.26 -21.29 11.33
C ASN A 420 34.16 -22.18 10.75
N LEU A 421 34.49 -23.46 10.51
CA LEU A 421 33.54 -24.44 9.98
C LEU A 421 32.42 -24.69 11.00
N ILE A 422 31.17 -24.43 10.57
CA ILE A 422 29.96 -24.75 11.32
C ILE A 422 29.53 -26.18 10.97
N LYS A 423 29.46 -26.50 9.66
CA LYS A 423 29.04 -27.83 9.18
C LYS A 423 29.54 -28.08 7.77
N GLU A 424 29.79 -29.35 7.46
CA GLU A 424 29.94 -29.84 6.10
C GLU A 424 28.69 -30.66 5.72
N ILE A 425 28.04 -30.28 4.62
CA ILE A 425 26.80 -30.90 4.14
C ILE A 425 27.12 -31.77 2.93
N ASP A 426 26.67 -33.02 2.99
CA ASP A 426 26.68 -33.95 1.87
C ASP A 426 25.52 -33.60 0.92
N THR A 427 25.83 -32.87 -0.16
CA THR A 427 24.86 -32.37 -1.14
C THR A 427 24.19 -33.47 -1.95
N LYS A 428 24.77 -34.67 -2.02
CA LYS A 428 24.17 -35.83 -2.70
C LYS A 428 22.84 -36.26 -2.10
N LYS A 429 22.56 -35.91 -0.84
CA LYS A 429 21.28 -36.16 -0.19
C LYS A 429 20.12 -35.35 -0.78
N TYR A 430 20.42 -34.33 -1.56
CA TYR A 430 19.48 -33.35 -2.09
C TYR A 430 19.52 -33.30 -3.62
N GLU A 431 20.00 -34.36 -4.27
CA GLU A 431 20.14 -34.44 -5.73
C GLU A 431 18.82 -34.11 -6.44
N ASN A 432 18.84 -33.10 -7.31
CA ASN A 432 17.70 -32.55 -8.06
C ASN A 432 16.56 -31.96 -7.20
N ASN A 433 16.80 -31.67 -5.92
CA ASN A 433 15.81 -31.18 -4.95
C ASN A 433 16.29 -29.90 -4.23
N ASP A 434 17.19 -29.15 -4.85
CA ASP A 434 17.60 -27.82 -4.44
C ASP A 434 16.75 -26.73 -5.11
N PHE A 435 16.36 -25.72 -4.35
CA PHE A 435 15.52 -24.62 -4.80
C PHE A 435 16.11 -23.28 -4.39
N SER A 436 16.47 -22.47 -5.39
CA SER A 436 16.82 -21.06 -5.20
C SER A 436 15.55 -20.21 -5.07
N ILE A 437 15.41 -19.46 -3.98
CA ILE A 437 14.28 -18.58 -3.69
C ILE A 437 14.78 -17.18 -3.35
N ILE A 438 14.15 -16.15 -3.92
CA ILE A 438 14.44 -14.75 -3.62
C ILE A 438 13.17 -14.16 -3.01
N VAL A 439 13.24 -13.71 -1.75
CA VAL A 439 12.11 -13.13 -1.03
C VAL A 439 12.28 -11.62 -0.89
N ASN A 440 11.39 -10.86 -1.52
CA ASN A 440 11.44 -9.39 -1.55
C ASN A 440 10.41 -8.76 -0.61
N LEU A 441 10.71 -7.58 -0.06
CA LEU A 441 9.68 -6.75 0.60
C LEU A 441 8.83 -5.94 -0.38
N LYS A 442 9.40 -5.54 -1.52
CA LYS A 442 8.72 -4.76 -2.56
C LYS A 442 8.70 -5.55 -3.87
N SER A 443 7.59 -5.47 -4.59
CA SER A 443 7.37 -6.23 -5.82
C SER A 443 7.89 -5.49 -7.04
N PHE A 444 8.56 -6.21 -7.95
CA PHE A 444 8.86 -5.73 -9.32
C PHE A 444 7.67 -5.91 -10.29
N GLY A 445 6.48 -6.17 -9.75
CA GLY A 445 5.28 -6.43 -10.55
C GLY A 445 5.46 -7.65 -11.45
N GLN A 446 4.98 -7.57 -12.69
CA GLN A 446 5.07 -8.67 -13.65
C GLN A 446 6.50 -9.16 -13.92
N ILE A 447 7.52 -8.29 -13.83
CA ILE A 447 8.91 -8.67 -14.09
C ILE A 447 9.40 -9.70 -13.07
N GLN A 448 8.90 -9.65 -11.83
CA GLN A 448 9.21 -10.64 -10.81
C GLN A 448 8.70 -12.04 -11.18
N ASN A 449 7.58 -12.11 -11.90
CA ASN A 449 6.91 -13.35 -12.28
C ASN A 449 7.48 -13.95 -13.58
N ASP A 450 8.08 -13.13 -14.44
CA ASP A 450 8.83 -13.58 -15.63
C ASP A 450 10.22 -12.96 -15.67
N LEU A 451 11.14 -13.62 -14.96
CA LEU A 451 12.53 -13.21 -14.85
C LEU A 451 13.26 -13.22 -16.19
N SER A 452 12.80 -13.99 -17.19
CA SER A 452 13.49 -14.15 -18.47
C SER A 452 13.59 -12.84 -19.27
N THR A 453 12.78 -11.85 -18.91
CA THR A 453 12.79 -10.51 -19.50
C THR A 453 14.10 -9.76 -19.24
N LEU A 454 14.69 -9.92 -18.04
CA LEU A 454 15.88 -9.18 -17.61
C LEU A 454 17.01 -10.08 -17.11
N LEU A 455 16.69 -11.20 -16.47
CA LEU A 455 17.65 -12.15 -15.95
C LEU A 455 18.07 -13.14 -17.04
N LYS A 456 19.38 -13.25 -17.26
CA LYS A 456 19.95 -14.28 -18.12
C LYS A 456 20.37 -15.47 -17.27
N VAL A 457 19.75 -16.62 -17.53
CA VAL A 457 20.10 -17.90 -16.90
C VAL A 457 20.62 -18.85 -17.96
N ASP A 458 21.65 -19.61 -17.60
CA ASP A 458 22.10 -20.74 -18.42
C ASP A 458 21.16 -21.92 -18.18
N LYS A 459 20.19 -22.08 -19.10
CA LYS A 459 19.11 -23.05 -18.96
C LYS A 459 19.58 -24.51 -19.03
N GLU A 460 20.81 -24.77 -19.47
CA GLU A 460 21.37 -26.12 -19.48
C GLU A 460 21.77 -26.59 -18.07
N TYR A 461 22.03 -25.65 -17.15
CA TYR A 461 22.63 -25.97 -15.84
C TYR A 461 21.86 -25.40 -14.64
N SER A 462 20.94 -24.46 -14.82
CA SER A 462 20.23 -23.82 -13.71
C SER A 462 18.80 -23.41 -14.10
N SER A 463 17.91 -23.48 -13.12
CA SER A 463 16.54 -23.00 -13.23
C SER A 463 16.45 -21.53 -12.80
N TYR A 464 15.40 -20.83 -13.22
CA TYR A 464 15.11 -19.52 -12.67
C TYR A 464 14.78 -19.64 -11.17
N PRO A 465 15.32 -18.78 -10.30
CA PRO A 465 14.94 -18.78 -8.89
C PRO A 465 13.47 -18.37 -8.76
N TRP A 466 12.78 -18.92 -7.76
CA TRP A 466 11.44 -18.44 -7.44
C TRP A 466 11.55 -17.09 -6.72
N THR A 467 11.09 -16.02 -7.35
CA THR A 467 11.07 -14.70 -6.72
C THR A 467 9.66 -14.36 -6.23
N VAL A 468 9.54 -14.09 -4.94
CA VAL A 468 8.24 -13.92 -4.26
C VAL A 468 8.29 -12.75 -3.28
N LYS A 469 7.17 -12.05 -3.08
CA LYS A 469 7.07 -11.04 -2.01
C LYS A 469 6.84 -11.73 -0.66
N LEU A 470 7.34 -11.18 0.43
CA LEU A 470 7.10 -11.74 1.77
C LEU A 470 5.60 -11.96 2.06
N ASP A 471 4.75 -10.98 1.75
CA ASP A 471 3.31 -11.07 2.03
C ASP A 471 2.62 -12.19 1.23
N ASP A 472 3.06 -12.41 -0.01
CA ASP A 472 2.57 -13.49 -0.87
C ASP A 472 3.07 -14.84 -0.35
N LEU A 473 4.34 -14.91 0.06
CA LEU A 473 4.95 -16.12 0.64
C LEU A 473 4.23 -16.54 1.92
N GLU A 474 3.94 -15.59 2.80
CA GLU A 474 3.12 -15.81 4.00
C GLU A 474 1.76 -16.37 3.61
N THR A 475 1.08 -15.78 2.62
CA THR A 475 -0.22 -16.29 2.15
C THR A 475 -0.14 -17.71 1.57
N PHE A 476 0.97 -18.07 0.90
CA PHE A 476 1.14 -19.42 0.33
C PHE A 476 1.46 -20.50 1.36
N LEU A 477 2.16 -20.14 2.45
CA LEU A 477 2.65 -21.10 3.44
C LEU A 477 1.78 -21.18 4.71
N TRP A 478 0.86 -20.24 4.89
CA TRP A 478 0.01 -20.15 6.09
C TRP A 478 -1.35 -20.83 5.95
#